data_AF-A0A7U9TGV3-F1
#
_entry.id   AF-A0A7U9TGV3-F1
#
_cell.length_a   1.000
_cell.length_b   1.000
_cell.length_c   1.000
_cell.angle_alpha   90.00
_cell.angle_beta   90.00
_cell.angle_gamma   90.00
#
_symmetry.space_group_name_H-M   'P 1'
#
loop_
_entity.id
_entity.type
_entity.pdbx_description
1 polymer ?
#
loop_
_entity_poly.entity_id
_entity_poly.type
_entity_poly.pdbx_seq_one_letter_code
_entity_poly.pdbx_strand_id
1 'polypeptide(L)'
;MKKIKFVLSFIVLFAVVATIMGCEATLEAAETTYVTIDINPSVELIVSSNDKVIEANALNEDAEVLLSGLDLIGMDLDEAVDLIIATSIELGYISVDEDVETYVSVSAISCDEALQERIKASVKEHINNAFESRGMLGRSQEKTFDQAFIDEAASFGVTPEFLFLAYKVVELSDDYTLEQAVLLTDEEVFAIIELARAENQGLVLELRNQFFEDRDAKFEYYLPQIQSLEAQIVVVEEQIAALEETEDQTELLATLDDLNAQLVALQDEFHGEVAALREQFQAERSVYQNQFAQERQQRREQHQEQVNQFQQEMEDRCDRMQDRVDEFQGNANDNGSTSSNKS
;
A
#
# COMPACT_ATOMS: atom_id res chain seq x y z
N MET A 1 38.26 -44.70 28.67
CA MET A 1 36.98 -44.36 28.00
C MET A 1 36.28 -43.17 28.67
N LYS A 2 36.84 -41.95 28.62
CA LYS A 2 36.17 -40.72 29.12
C LYS A 2 36.36 -39.47 28.25
N LYS A 3 37.20 -39.50 27.21
CA LYS A 3 37.47 -38.34 26.33
C LYS A 3 36.64 -38.30 25.03
N ILE A 4 35.91 -39.38 24.69
CA ILE A 4 35.12 -39.47 23.46
C ILE A 4 33.70 -38.86 23.61
N LYS A 5 33.20 -38.73 24.85
CA LYS A 5 31.89 -38.12 25.10
C LYS A 5 31.85 -36.60 24.87
N PHE A 6 33.00 -35.92 24.94
CA PHE A 6 33.08 -34.47 24.74
C PHE A 6 33.18 -34.09 23.25
N VAL A 7 33.76 -34.95 22.41
CA VAL A 7 33.92 -34.71 20.97
C VAL A 7 32.61 -34.93 20.21
N LEU A 8 31.81 -35.93 20.60
CA LEU A 8 30.47 -36.14 20.04
C LEU A 8 29.49 -35.03 20.44
N SER A 9 29.63 -34.45 21.64
CA SER A 9 28.79 -33.33 22.09
C SER A 9 29.09 -32.02 21.35
N PHE A 10 30.33 -31.81 20.91
CA PHE A 10 30.72 -30.61 20.15
C PHE A 10 30.29 -30.70 18.68
N ILE A 11 30.32 -31.89 18.08
CA ILE A 11 29.87 -32.10 16.69
C ILE A 11 28.34 -31.98 16.58
N VAL A 12 27.59 -32.46 17.58
CA VAL A 12 26.14 -32.27 17.62
C VAL A 12 25.76 -30.80 17.88
N LEU A 13 26.54 -30.07 18.70
CA LEU A 13 26.30 -28.65 18.93
C LEU A 13 26.62 -27.80 17.68
N PHE A 14 27.65 -28.14 16.91
CA PHE A 14 27.97 -27.44 15.65
C PHE A 14 26.97 -27.79 14.52
N ALA A 15 26.44 -29.02 14.51
CA ALA A 15 25.39 -29.41 13.56
C ALA A 15 24.05 -28.72 13.85
N VAL A 16 23.72 -28.45 15.12
CA VAL A 16 22.49 -27.73 15.50
C VAL A 16 22.60 -26.22 15.24
N VAL A 17 23.79 -25.62 15.39
CA VAL A 17 24.02 -24.20 15.04
C VAL A 17 24.09 -24.00 13.52
N ALA A 18 24.60 -24.97 12.75
CA ALA A 18 24.60 -24.93 11.29
C ALA A 18 23.20 -25.13 10.66
N THR A 19 22.23 -25.70 11.40
CA THR A 19 20.82 -25.77 10.96
C THR A 19 19.98 -24.53 11.28
N ILE A 20 20.53 -23.54 11.99
CA ILE A 20 19.85 -22.25 12.24
C ILE A 20 20.35 -21.16 11.27
N MET A 21 21.43 -21.43 10.52
CA MET A 21 22.00 -20.55 9.48
C MET A 21 21.94 -21.28 8.14
N GLY A 22 20.74 -21.40 7.58
CA GLY A 22 20.52 -22.14 6.34
C GLY A 22 19.04 -22.23 5.96
N CYS A 23 18.28 -21.21 6.28
CA CYS A 23 17.08 -20.87 5.51
C CYS A 23 17.43 -19.59 4.76
N GLU A 24 18.37 -19.68 3.83
CA GLU A 24 18.21 -18.89 2.61
C GLU A 24 16.95 -19.47 1.99
N ALA A 25 15.80 -18.91 2.37
CA ALA A 25 14.66 -18.95 1.49
C ALA A 25 15.21 -18.36 0.19
N THR A 26 15.47 -19.23 -0.78
CA THR A 26 15.38 -18.84 -2.16
C THR A 26 13.97 -18.30 -2.30
N LEU A 27 13.81 -16.99 -2.08
CA LEU A 27 12.76 -16.19 -2.65
C LEU A 27 12.94 -16.40 -4.16
N GLU A 28 12.39 -17.49 -4.68
CA GLU A 28 11.81 -17.38 -6.01
C GLU A 28 10.82 -16.24 -5.84
N ALA A 29 11.16 -15.07 -6.38
CA ALA A 29 10.22 -13.98 -6.53
C ALA A 29 9.01 -14.62 -7.20
N ALA A 30 7.95 -14.86 -6.43
CA ALA A 30 6.72 -15.33 -7.02
C ALA A 30 6.37 -14.29 -8.08
N GLU A 31 6.02 -14.71 -9.29
CA GLU A 31 5.53 -13.76 -10.29
C GLU A 31 4.28 -13.10 -9.70
N THR A 32 4.45 -11.88 -9.22
CA THR A 32 3.40 -11.07 -8.60
C THR A 32 3.01 -9.94 -9.52
N THR A 33 1.78 -9.47 -9.37
CA THR A 33 1.25 -8.34 -10.12
C THR A 33 0.69 -7.32 -9.15
N TYR A 34 1.16 -6.08 -9.29
CA TYR A 34 0.71 -4.94 -8.51
C TYR A 34 -0.48 -4.33 -9.20
N VAL A 35 -1.66 -4.52 -8.64
CA VAL A 35 -2.91 -3.98 -9.15
C VAL A 35 -3.28 -2.76 -8.34
N THR A 36 -3.38 -1.60 -8.96
CA THR A 36 -3.93 -0.40 -8.33
C THR A 36 -5.37 -0.21 -8.79
N ILE A 37 -6.26 0.02 -7.83
CA ILE A 37 -7.69 0.29 -8.02
C ILE A 37 -7.99 1.63 -7.38
N ASP A 38 -8.45 2.58 -8.17
CA ASP A 38 -8.63 3.97 -7.78
C ASP A 38 -10.08 4.40 -8.00
N ILE A 39 -10.87 4.28 -6.94
CA ILE A 39 -12.29 4.67 -6.89
C ILE A 39 -12.46 5.94 -6.04
N ASN A 40 -11.37 6.43 -5.43
CA ASN A 40 -11.36 7.32 -4.28
C ASN A 40 -12.21 6.75 -3.14
N PRO A 41 -11.75 5.66 -2.48
CA PRO A 41 -10.36 5.36 -2.10
C PRO A 41 -9.45 4.71 -3.18
N SER A 42 -8.13 4.85 -3.01
CA SER A 42 -7.10 4.26 -3.88
C SER A 42 -6.36 3.11 -3.20
N VAL A 43 -6.56 1.88 -3.66
CA VAL A 43 -6.02 0.63 -3.08
C VAL A 43 -4.98 0.03 -4.02
N GLU A 44 -3.98 -0.63 -3.46
CA GLU A 44 -3.09 -1.52 -4.18
C GLU A 44 -3.21 -2.95 -3.66
N LEU A 45 -3.32 -3.91 -4.57
CA LEU A 45 -3.25 -5.33 -4.29
C LEU A 45 -1.99 -5.92 -4.91
N ILE A 46 -1.25 -6.73 -4.16
CA ILE A 46 -0.23 -7.60 -4.73
C ILE A 46 -0.90 -8.95 -4.96
N VAL A 47 -0.89 -9.42 -6.20
CA VAL A 47 -1.61 -10.63 -6.61
C VAL A 47 -0.60 -11.65 -7.12
N SER A 48 -0.74 -12.90 -6.70
CA SER A 48 0.02 -14.03 -7.25
C SER A 48 -0.38 -14.35 -8.68
N SER A 49 0.47 -15.09 -9.39
CA SER A 49 0.15 -15.66 -10.72
C SER A 49 -1.09 -16.56 -10.76
N ASN A 50 -1.55 -17.08 -9.60
CA ASN A 50 -2.79 -17.86 -9.48
C ASN A 50 -4.01 -17.02 -9.07
N ASP A 51 -3.98 -15.70 -9.30
CA ASP A 51 -5.06 -14.76 -9.00
C ASP A 51 -5.43 -14.67 -7.50
N LYS A 52 -4.53 -15.08 -6.60
CA LYS A 52 -4.71 -14.89 -5.16
C LYS A 52 -4.08 -13.59 -4.67
N VAL A 53 -4.80 -12.83 -3.85
CA VAL A 53 -4.27 -11.64 -3.18
C VAL A 53 -3.23 -12.08 -2.14
N ILE A 54 -2.01 -11.55 -2.25
CA ILE A 54 -0.90 -11.76 -1.32
C ILE A 54 -0.86 -10.61 -0.31
N GLU A 55 -1.05 -9.38 -0.77
CA GLU A 55 -1.09 -8.19 0.08
C GLU A 55 -2.15 -7.21 -0.40
N ALA A 56 -2.64 -6.38 0.54
CA ALA A 56 -3.49 -5.24 0.27
C ALA A 56 -2.95 -4.02 1.00
N ASN A 57 -2.65 -2.96 0.26
CA ASN A 57 -1.98 -1.75 0.71
C ASN A 57 -2.82 -0.52 0.36
N ALA A 58 -2.99 0.39 1.31
CA ALA A 58 -3.69 1.64 1.07
C ALA A 58 -2.75 2.66 0.41
N LEU A 59 -3.17 3.27 -0.71
CA LEU A 59 -2.41 4.33 -1.38
C LEU A 59 -2.85 5.74 -0.95
N ASN A 60 -4.00 5.87 -0.30
CA ASN A 60 -4.45 7.12 0.31
C ASN A 60 -5.10 6.87 1.68
N GLU A 61 -5.48 7.94 2.37
CA GLU A 61 -6.08 7.85 3.72
C GLU A 61 -7.45 7.17 3.72
N ASP A 62 -8.27 7.43 2.70
CA ASP A 62 -9.56 6.76 2.55
C ASP A 62 -9.42 5.25 2.33
N ALA A 63 -8.39 4.82 1.61
CA ALA A 63 -8.12 3.41 1.37
C ALA A 63 -7.68 2.68 2.62
N GLU A 64 -7.08 3.36 3.59
CA GLU A 64 -6.81 2.73 4.88
C GLU A 64 -8.11 2.40 5.60
N VAL A 65 -9.04 3.35 5.66
CA VAL A 65 -10.37 3.14 6.27
C VAL A 65 -11.10 1.98 5.58
N LEU A 66 -11.04 1.94 4.24
CA LEU A 66 -11.63 0.86 3.46
C LEU A 66 -10.98 -0.50 3.77
N LEU A 67 -9.66 -0.63 3.56
CA LEU A 67 -8.95 -1.90 3.61
C LEU A 67 -8.90 -2.50 5.00
N SER A 68 -8.94 -1.65 6.01
CA SER A 68 -8.77 -2.07 7.37
C SER A 68 -9.92 -3.04 7.77
N GLY A 69 -11.11 -2.90 7.17
CA GLY A 69 -12.29 -3.72 7.45
C GLY A 69 -12.39 -4.98 6.61
N LEU A 70 -11.38 -5.23 5.76
CA LEU A 70 -11.39 -6.29 4.77
C LEU A 70 -10.28 -7.31 5.05
N ASP A 71 -10.65 -8.59 5.10
CA ASP A 71 -9.68 -9.69 5.06
C ASP A 71 -9.52 -10.15 3.61
N LEU A 72 -8.59 -9.52 2.90
CA LEU A 72 -8.37 -9.79 1.47
C LEU A 72 -7.27 -10.83 1.23
N ILE A 73 -6.39 -11.07 2.20
CA ILE A 73 -5.20 -11.90 2.02
C ILE A 73 -5.62 -13.36 1.79
N GLY A 74 -5.21 -13.93 0.66
CA GLY A 74 -5.55 -15.29 0.23
C GLY A 74 -6.87 -15.41 -0.54
N MET A 75 -7.64 -14.33 -0.67
CA MET A 75 -8.88 -14.28 -1.46
C MET A 75 -8.58 -14.32 -2.96
N ASP A 76 -9.53 -14.82 -3.78
CA ASP A 76 -9.46 -14.64 -5.23
C ASP A 76 -9.56 -13.14 -5.58
N LEU A 77 -8.76 -12.70 -6.55
CA LEU A 77 -8.71 -11.29 -6.97
C LEU A 77 -10.09 -10.74 -7.30
N ASP A 78 -10.88 -11.52 -8.02
CA ASP A 78 -12.23 -11.19 -8.44
C ASP A 78 -13.16 -10.93 -7.23
N GLU A 79 -13.11 -11.81 -6.23
CA GLU A 79 -13.88 -11.66 -4.98
C GLU A 79 -13.40 -10.46 -4.16
N ALA A 80 -12.08 -10.23 -4.11
CA ALA A 80 -11.49 -9.10 -3.40
C ALA A 80 -11.90 -7.76 -4.03
N VAL A 81 -11.93 -7.68 -5.36
CA VAL A 81 -12.40 -6.49 -6.10
C VAL A 81 -13.88 -6.22 -5.80
N ASP A 82 -14.72 -7.26 -5.84
CA ASP A 82 -16.15 -7.14 -5.55
C ASP A 82 -16.40 -6.65 -4.12
N LEU A 83 -15.62 -7.16 -3.16
CA LEU A 83 -15.68 -6.76 -1.76
C LEU A 83 -15.22 -5.30 -1.56
N ILE A 84 -14.13 -4.88 -2.22
CA ILE A 84 -13.67 -3.49 -2.24
C ILE A 84 -14.76 -2.55 -2.74
N ILE A 85 -15.44 -2.89 -3.84
CA ILE A 85 -16.53 -2.07 -4.39
C ILE A 85 -17.70 -2.02 -3.42
N ALA A 86 -18.12 -3.18 -2.89
CA ALA A 86 -19.24 -3.25 -1.95
C ALA A 86 -19.00 -2.41 -0.69
N THR A 87 -17.83 -2.52 -0.08
CA THR A 87 -17.48 -1.75 1.12
C THR A 87 -17.27 -0.27 0.79
N SER A 88 -16.80 0.07 -0.42
CA SER A 88 -16.73 1.47 -0.85
C SER A 88 -18.12 2.12 -0.96
N ILE A 89 -19.14 1.36 -1.40
CA ILE A 89 -20.54 1.80 -1.37
C ILE A 89 -21.02 1.96 0.07
N GLU A 90 -20.79 0.96 0.92
CA GLU A 90 -21.22 0.97 2.33
C GLU A 90 -20.65 2.17 3.12
N LEU A 91 -19.38 2.51 2.87
CA LEU A 91 -18.70 3.64 3.51
C LEU A 91 -19.03 5.01 2.88
N GLY A 92 -19.88 5.03 1.86
CA GLY A 92 -20.34 6.23 1.17
C GLY A 92 -19.30 6.86 0.24
N TYR A 93 -18.26 6.12 -0.16
CA TYR A 93 -17.30 6.56 -1.16
C TYR A 93 -17.86 6.50 -2.58
N ILE A 94 -18.78 5.57 -2.82
CA ILE A 94 -19.52 5.44 -4.06
C ILE A 94 -20.98 5.82 -3.78
N SER A 95 -21.49 6.80 -4.52
CA SER A 95 -22.90 7.20 -4.42
C SER A 95 -23.82 6.11 -4.95
N VAL A 96 -24.91 5.85 -4.25
CA VAL A 96 -26.00 4.95 -4.70
C VAL A 96 -27.04 5.65 -5.58
N ASP A 97 -26.87 6.95 -5.84
CA ASP A 97 -27.73 7.73 -6.72
C ASP A 97 -27.58 7.25 -8.18
N GLU A 98 -28.71 6.85 -8.79
CA GLU A 98 -28.77 6.33 -10.16
C GLU A 98 -28.31 7.35 -11.21
N ASP A 99 -28.31 8.66 -10.90
CA ASP A 99 -27.87 9.72 -11.82
C ASP A 99 -26.38 10.08 -11.67
N VAL A 100 -25.66 9.49 -10.70
CA VAL A 100 -24.26 9.78 -10.44
C VAL A 100 -23.36 8.72 -11.06
N GLU A 101 -22.54 9.14 -12.02
CA GLU A 101 -21.60 8.24 -12.68
C GLU A 101 -20.28 8.09 -11.90
N THR A 102 -19.90 6.85 -11.60
CA THR A 102 -18.65 6.52 -10.91
C THR A 102 -17.62 5.96 -11.88
N TYR A 103 -16.38 6.43 -11.77
CA TYR A 103 -15.25 5.96 -12.58
C TYR A 103 -14.21 5.29 -11.69
N VAL A 104 -13.79 4.08 -12.06
CA VAL A 104 -12.74 3.33 -11.36
C VAL A 104 -11.51 3.24 -12.25
N SER A 105 -10.41 3.87 -11.86
CA SER A 105 -9.16 3.77 -12.61
C SER A 105 -8.36 2.55 -12.15
N VAL A 106 -7.93 1.72 -13.10
CA VAL A 106 -7.18 0.49 -12.86
C VAL A 106 -5.83 0.56 -13.56
N SER A 107 -4.77 0.18 -12.85
CA SER A 107 -3.48 -0.16 -13.46
C SER A 107 -2.97 -1.48 -12.90
N ALA A 108 -2.19 -2.21 -13.70
CA ALA A 108 -1.48 -3.40 -13.26
C ALA A 108 -0.01 -3.27 -13.69
N ILE A 109 0.91 -3.69 -12.83
CA ILE A 109 2.35 -3.71 -13.13
C ILE A 109 2.91 -5.08 -12.74
N SER A 110 3.60 -5.74 -13.67
CA SER A 110 4.24 -7.05 -13.47
C SER A 110 5.48 -7.17 -14.35
N CYS A 111 6.45 -8.00 -13.94
CA CYS A 111 7.57 -8.39 -14.79
C CYS A 111 7.13 -9.22 -16.02
N ASP A 112 5.96 -9.86 -15.96
CA ASP A 112 5.35 -10.59 -17.09
C ASP A 112 4.23 -9.73 -17.72
N GLU A 113 4.48 -9.21 -18.92
CA GLU A 113 3.51 -8.42 -19.70
C GLU A 113 2.21 -9.19 -19.99
N ALA A 114 2.27 -10.50 -20.26
CA ALA A 114 1.07 -11.29 -20.55
C ALA A 114 0.21 -11.45 -19.30
N LEU A 115 0.84 -11.68 -18.14
CA LEU A 115 0.18 -11.72 -16.85
C LEU A 115 -0.42 -10.36 -16.49
N GLN A 116 0.32 -9.27 -16.70
CA GLN A 116 -0.14 -7.91 -16.48
C GLN A 116 -1.42 -7.59 -17.25
N GLU A 117 -1.42 -7.82 -18.56
CA GLU A 117 -2.58 -7.52 -19.41
C GLU A 117 -3.79 -8.38 -19.06
N ARG A 118 -3.56 -9.66 -18.73
CA ARG A 118 -4.63 -10.57 -18.28
C ARG A 118 -5.28 -10.07 -16.99
N ILE A 119 -4.48 -9.79 -15.97
CA ILE A 119 -4.98 -9.35 -14.66
C ILE A 119 -5.70 -8.01 -14.78
N LYS A 120 -5.10 -7.05 -15.50
CA LYS A 120 -5.72 -5.73 -15.75
C LYS A 120 -7.08 -5.85 -16.44
N ALA A 121 -7.17 -6.69 -17.49
CA ALA A 121 -8.41 -6.93 -18.20
C ALA A 121 -9.46 -7.58 -17.29
N SER A 122 -9.07 -8.59 -16.50
CA SER A 122 -9.95 -9.29 -15.56
C SER A 122 -10.56 -8.32 -14.53
N VAL A 123 -9.72 -7.52 -13.87
CA VAL A 123 -10.17 -6.54 -12.87
C VAL A 123 -11.12 -5.52 -13.48
N LYS A 124 -10.79 -4.98 -14.67
CA LYS A 124 -11.67 -4.03 -15.36
C LYS A 124 -13.04 -4.61 -15.70
N GLU A 125 -13.06 -5.85 -16.19
CA GLU A 125 -14.30 -6.55 -16.50
C GLU A 125 -15.13 -6.82 -15.23
N HIS A 126 -14.48 -7.27 -14.16
CA HIS A 126 -15.14 -7.52 -12.87
C HIS A 126 -15.75 -6.26 -12.27
N ILE A 127 -15.04 -5.12 -12.30
CA ILE A 127 -15.59 -3.85 -11.84
C ILE A 127 -16.85 -3.47 -12.63
N ASN A 128 -16.84 -3.64 -13.96
CA ASN A 128 -18.01 -3.32 -14.79
C ASN A 128 -19.20 -4.22 -14.43
N ASN A 129 -18.96 -5.53 -14.28
CA ASN A 129 -19.99 -6.49 -13.89
C ASN A 129 -20.52 -6.21 -12.47
N ALA A 130 -19.66 -5.77 -11.56
CA ALA A 130 -20.02 -5.42 -10.19
C ALA A 130 -21.00 -4.24 -10.15
N PHE A 131 -20.78 -3.20 -10.96
CA PHE A 131 -21.73 -2.08 -11.07
C PHE A 131 -23.01 -2.49 -11.80
N GLU A 132 -22.92 -3.24 -12.90
CA GLU A 132 -24.08 -3.69 -13.68
C GLU A 132 -25.03 -4.56 -12.84
N SER A 133 -24.49 -5.53 -12.08
CA SER A 133 -25.28 -6.41 -11.22
C SER A 133 -25.97 -5.67 -10.06
N ARG A 134 -25.45 -4.50 -9.67
CA ARG A 134 -26.00 -3.64 -8.63
C ARG A 134 -26.90 -2.53 -9.20
N GLY A 135 -27.07 -2.45 -10.52
CA GLY A 135 -27.91 -1.44 -11.18
C GLY A 135 -27.33 -0.02 -11.14
N MET A 136 -26.02 0.12 -10.95
CA MET A 136 -25.36 1.41 -10.77
C MET A 136 -24.66 1.89 -12.05
N LEU A 137 -24.62 3.21 -12.26
CA LEU A 137 -23.86 3.83 -13.35
C LEU A 137 -22.38 3.92 -12.98
N GLY A 138 -21.65 2.82 -13.11
CA GLY A 138 -20.21 2.77 -12.88
C GLY A 138 -19.44 2.12 -14.02
N ARG A 139 -18.21 2.58 -14.26
CA ARG A 139 -17.32 1.96 -15.27
C ARG A 139 -15.86 1.98 -14.87
N SER A 140 -15.14 0.94 -15.27
CA SER A 140 -13.69 0.88 -15.17
C SER A 140 -13.02 1.60 -16.34
N GLN A 141 -11.90 2.24 -16.04
CA GLN A 141 -11.01 2.86 -17.02
C GLN A 141 -9.57 2.53 -16.68
N GLU A 142 -8.69 2.70 -17.66
CA GLU A 142 -7.25 2.53 -17.42
C GLU A 142 -6.71 3.79 -16.74
N LYS A 143 -5.84 3.62 -15.75
CA LYS A 143 -5.22 4.76 -15.08
C LYS A 143 -4.31 5.49 -16.07
N THR A 144 -4.58 6.77 -16.26
CA THR A 144 -3.77 7.64 -17.12
C THR A 144 -2.89 8.52 -16.27
N PHE A 145 -1.63 8.67 -16.66
CA PHE A 145 -0.72 9.66 -16.08
C PHE A 145 -0.89 11.01 -16.78
N ASP A 146 -0.69 12.10 -16.04
CA ASP A 146 -0.70 13.43 -16.64
C ASP A 146 0.54 13.66 -17.53
N GLN A 147 0.46 14.67 -18.41
CA GLN A 147 1.54 14.94 -19.35
C GLN A 147 2.87 15.32 -18.66
N ALA A 148 2.81 15.99 -17.51
CA ALA A 148 4.02 16.39 -16.80
C ALA A 148 4.77 15.17 -16.26
N PHE A 149 4.03 14.19 -15.72
CA PHE A 149 4.57 12.93 -15.23
C PHE A 149 5.14 12.06 -16.35
N ILE A 150 4.49 12.05 -17.52
CA ILE A 150 5.00 11.37 -18.72
C ILE A 150 6.32 12.01 -19.19
N ASP A 151 6.38 13.35 -19.21
CA ASP A 151 7.58 14.08 -19.61
C ASP A 151 8.74 13.84 -18.62
N GLU A 152 8.43 13.73 -17.32
CA GLU A 152 9.39 13.39 -16.28
C GLU A 152 9.94 11.97 -16.46
N ALA A 153 9.07 10.97 -16.66
CA ALA A 153 9.49 9.59 -16.91
C ALA A 153 10.39 9.50 -18.16
N ALA A 154 10.02 10.22 -19.22
CA ALA A 154 10.83 10.33 -20.43
C ALA A 154 12.20 10.98 -20.18
N SER A 155 12.29 11.94 -19.24
CA SER A 155 13.57 12.58 -18.88
C SER A 155 14.55 11.63 -18.18
N PHE A 156 14.03 10.64 -17.46
CA PHE A 156 14.80 9.54 -16.86
C PHE A 156 15.00 8.35 -17.81
N GLY A 157 14.31 8.33 -18.95
CA GLY A 157 14.37 7.25 -19.94
C GLY A 157 13.61 5.99 -19.52
N VAL A 158 12.61 6.13 -18.64
CA VAL A 158 11.80 5.03 -18.09
C VAL A 158 10.33 5.19 -18.47
N THR A 159 9.52 4.13 -18.27
CA THR A 159 8.06 4.23 -18.43
C THR A 159 7.42 4.98 -17.26
N PRO A 160 6.26 5.63 -17.47
CA PRO A 160 5.51 6.25 -16.37
C PRO A 160 5.22 5.27 -15.21
N GLU A 161 4.85 4.03 -15.54
CA GLU A 161 4.59 2.98 -14.57
C GLU A 161 5.84 2.66 -13.73
N PHE A 162 7.01 2.60 -14.36
CA PHE A 162 8.28 2.38 -13.66
C PHE A 162 8.67 3.57 -12.79
N LEU A 163 8.51 4.81 -13.29
CA LEU A 163 8.76 6.01 -12.50
C LEU A 163 7.86 6.03 -11.25
N PHE A 164 6.60 5.62 -11.37
CA PHE A 164 5.68 5.50 -10.24
C PHE A 164 6.18 4.50 -9.20
N LEU A 165 6.71 3.35 -9.61
CA LEU A 165 7.34 2.40 -8.69
C LEU A 165 8.64 2.94 -8.07
N ALA A 166 9.46 3.66 -8.83
CA ALA A 166 10.68 4.29 -8.32
C ALA A 166 10.36 5.33 -7.23
N TYR A 167 9.29 6.11 -7.40
CA TYR A 167 8.77 6.98 -6.35
C TYR A 167 8.34 6.21 -5.10
N LYS A 168 7.69 5.05 -5.26
CA LYS A 168 7.32 4.18 -4.12
C LYS A 168 8.53 3.64 -3.36
N VAL A 169 9.59 3.25 -4.07
CA VAL A 169 10.86 2.85 -3.42
C VAL A 169 11.38 3.98 -2.54
N VAL A 170 11.41 5.21 -3.07
CA VAL A 170 11.84 6.41 -2.35
C VAL A 170 10.86 6.79 -1.23
N GLU A 171 9.58 6.45 -1.34
CA GLU A 171 8.61 6.71 -0.26
C GLU A 171 8.78 5.73 0.91
N LEU A 172 9.02 4.45 0.59
CA LEU A 172 9.04 3.35 1.54
C LEU A 172 10.42 3.11 2.15
N SER A 173 11.49 3.38 1.41
CA SER A 173 12.89 3.18 1.81
C SER A 173 13.68 4.48 1.76
N ASP A 174 14.44 4.76 2.82
CA ASP A 174 15.35 5.89 2.89
C ASP A 174 16.74 5.62 2.28
N ASP A 175 17.02 4.39 1.86
CA ASP A 175 18.31 3.97 1.30
C ASP A 175 18.53 4.39 -0.16
N TYR A 176 17.48 4.83 -0.85
CA TYR A 176 17.50 5.15 -2.27
C TYR A 176 17.04 6.59 -2.53
N THR A 177 17.78 7.30 -3.39
CA THR A 177 17.29 8.52 -4.06
C THR A 177 16.50 8.17 -5.31
N LEU A 178 15.74 9.12 -5.87
CA LEU A 178 15.00 8.88 -7.11
C LEU A 178 15.94 8.51 -8.27
N GLU A 179 17.08 9.19 -8.38
CA GLU A 179 18.09 8.91 -9.41
C GLU A 179 18.71 7.52 -9.28
N GLN A 180 18.74 6.97 -8.06
CA GLN A 180 19.18 5.59 -7.83
C GLN A 180 18.05 4.61 -8.11
N ALA A 181 16.83 4.93 -7.68
CA ALA A 181 15.66 4.08 -7.87
C ALA A 181 15.33 3.88 -9.36
N VAL A 182 15.50 4.89 -10.20
CA VAL A 182 15.26 4.77 -11.65
C VAL A 182 16.31 3.92 -12.39
N LEU A 183 17.42 3.57 -11.73
CA LEU A 183 18.47 2.71 -12.29
C LEU A 183 18.32 1.24 -11.87
N LEU A 184 17.39 0.94 -10.98
CA LEU A 184 17.07 -0.42 -10.54
C LEU A 184 16.39 -1.20 -11.67
N THR A 185 16.43 -2.52 -11.56
CA THR A 185 15.57 -3.41 -12.34
C THR A 185 14.18 -3.52 -11.72
N ASP A 186 13.17 -3.92 -12.50
CA ASP A 186 11.81 -4.16 -11.99
C ASP A 186 11.83 -5.12 -10.78
N GLU A 187 12.61 -6.21 -10.87
CA GLU A 187 12.77 -7.21 -9.80
C GLU A 187 13.33 -6.59 -8.51
N GLU A 188 14.34 -5.72 -8.62
CA GLU A 188 14.95 -5.05 -7.45
C GLU A 188 13.97 -4.05 -6.82
N VAL A 189 13.27 -3.27 -7.64
CA VAL A 189 12.24 -2.32 -7.19
C VAL A 189 11.15 -3.05 -6.41
N PHE A 190 10.64 -4.16 -6.93
CA PHE A 190 9.62 -4.96 -6.24
C PHE A 190 10.13 -5.52 -4.92
N ALA A 191 11.32 -6.12 -4.90
CA ALA A 191 11.91 -6.68 -3.68
C ALA A 191 12.10 -5.61 -2.58
N ILE A 192 12.52 -4.39 -2.94
CA ILE A 192 12.69 -3.29 -1.98
C ILE A 192 11.33 -2.84 -1.42
N ILE A 193 10.31 -2.72 -2.28
CA ILE A 193 8.96 -2.32 -1.86
C ILE A 193 8.37 -3.37 -0.89
N GLU A 194 8.48 -4.66 -1.21
CA GLU A 194 7.99 -5.74 -0.33
C GLU A 194 8.70 -5.74 1.03
N LEU A 195 10.03 -5.62 1.03
CA LEU A 195 10.83 -5.60 2.26
C LEU A 195 10.46 -4.39 3.15
N ALA A 196 10.42 -3.20 2.55
CA ALA A 196 10.12 -1.97 3.28
C ALA A 196 8.70 -1.97 3.87
N ARG A 197 7.74 -2.64 3.22
CA ARG A 197 6.38 -2.81 3.75
C ARG A 197 6.33 -3.77 4.91
N ALA A 198 7.01 -4.91 4.81
CA ALA A 198 7.12 -5.87 5.90
C ALA A 198 7.69 -5.23 7.18
N GLU A 199 8.64 -4.30 7.05
CA GLU A 199 9.24 -3.59 8.17
C GLU A 199 8.34 -2.49 8.77
N ASN A 200 7.48 -1.87 7.96
CA ASN A 200 6.59 -0.78 8.39
C ASN A 200 5.22 -1.23 8.97
N GLN A 201 4.92 -2.53 8.98
CA GLN A 201 3.61 -3.08 9.42
C GLN A 201 3.30 -2.93 10.92
N GLY A 202 4.28 -2.61 11.78
CA GLY A 202 4.15 -2.76 13.23
C GLY A 202 3.23 -1.76 13.95
N LEU A 203 3.13 -0.51 13.48
CA LEU A 203 2.54 0.61 14.26
C LEU A 203 1.27 1.20 13.64
N VAL A 204 1.12 1.13 12.31
CA VAL A 204 -0.16 1.40 11.61
C VAL A 204 -1.24 0.45 12.11
N LEU A 205 -0.85 -0.78 12.48
CA LEU A 205 -1.76 -1.79 12.98
C LEU A 205 -2.49 -1.36 14.27
N GLU A 206 -1.83 -0.62 15.16
CA GLU A 206 -2.40 -0.22 16.46
C GLU A 206 -3.43 0.90 16.30
N LEU A 207 -3.09 1.97 15.57
CA LEU A 207 -4.03 3.04 15.22
C LEU A 207 -5.23 2.50 14.45
N ARG A 208 -4.99 1.58 13.52
CA ARG A 208 -6.02 0.90 12.74
C ARG A 208 -6.96 0.07 13.63
N ASN A 209 -6.42 -0.68 14.59
CA ASN A 209 -7.24 -1.48 15.51
C ASN A 209 -8.11 -0.58 16.38
N GLN A 210 -7.58 0.54 16.86
CA GLN A 210 -8.34 1.48 17.66
C GLN A 210 -9.49 2.12 16.87
N PHE A 211 -9.24 2.53 15.61
CA PHE A 211 -10.29 3.00 14.71
C PHE A 211 -11.42 1.97 14.57
N PHE A 212 -11.12 0.67 14.52
CA PHE A 212 -12.16 -0.34 14.43
C PHE A 212 -12.95 -0.57 15.69
N GLU A 213 -12.30 -0.58 16.85
CA GLU A 213 -13.02 -0.67 18.10
C GLU A 213 -14.03 0.48 18.21
N ASP A 214 -13.61 1.69 17.82
CA ASP A 214 -14.48 2.87 17.82
C ASP A 214 -15.59 2.79 16.77
N ARG A 215 -15.28 2.34 15.55
CA ARG A 215 -16.27 2.13 14.47
C ARG A 215 -17.29 1.09 14.86
N ASP A 216 -16.84 -0.08 15.30
CA ASP A 216 -17.70 -1.21 15.64
C ASP A 216 -18.63 -0.83 16.80
N ALA A 217 -18.14 -0.02 17.76
CA ALA A 217 -18.98 0.56 18.80
C ALA A 217 -20.09 1.48 18.25
N LYS A 218 -19.81 2.26 17.19
CA LYS A 218 -20.85 3.05 16.50
C LYS A 218 -21.86 2.15 15.81
N PHE A 219 -21.41 1.16 15.06
CA PHE A 219 -22.31 0.23 14.37
C PHE A 219 -23.18 -0.56 15.37
N GLU A 220 -22.61 -1.06 16.46
CA GLU A 220 -23.35 -1.78 17.51
C GLU A 220 -24.40 -0.89 18.18
N TYR A 221 -24.17 0.42 18.25
CA TYR A 221 -25.13 1.38 18.76
C TYR A 221 -26.24 1.73 17.75
N TYR A 222 -25.90 2.11 16.52
CA TYR A 222 -26.85 2.66 15.55
C TYR A 222 -27.61 1.57 14.77
N LEU A 223 -26.95 0.47 14.38
CA LEU A 223 -27.54 -0.55 13.49
C LEU A 223 -28.82 -1.18 14.07
N PRO A 224 -28.89 -1.56 15.37
CA PRO A 224 -30.13 -2.10 15.94
C PRO A 224 -31.29 -1.10 15.96
N GLN A 225 -30.98 0.20 16.08
CA GLN A 225 -31.98 1.27 16.09
C GLN A 225 -32.54 1.50 14.69
N ILE A 226 -31.67 1.53 13.68
CA ILE A 226 -32.03 1.62 12.26
C ILE A 226 -32.92 0.43 11.88
N GLN A 227 -32.49 -0.79 12.17
CA GLN A 227 -33.28 -2.01 11.89
C GLN A 227 -34.64 -2.01 12.60
N SER A 228 -34.71 -1.48 13.82
CA SER A 228 -35.96 -1.35 14.57
C SER A 228 -36.91 -0.35 13.92
N LEU A 229 -36.42 0.76 13.37
CA LEU A 229 -37.22 1.74 12.63
C LEU A 229 -37.68 1.17 11.29
N GLU A 230 -36.80 0.52 10.54
CA GLU A 230 -37.15 -0.16 9.28
C GLU A 230 -38.24 -1.22 9.49
N ALA A 231 -38.12 -2.04 10.54
CA ALA A 231 -39.14 -3.03 10.88
C ALA A 231 -40.50 -2.38 11.23
N GLN A 232 -40.50 -1.23 11.92
CA GLN A 232 -41.73 -0.49 12.21
C GLN A 232 -42.35 0.11 10.94
N ILE A 233 -41.53 0.65 10.04
CA ILE A 233 -41.96 1.16 8.74
C ILE A 233 -42.65 0.06 7.94
N VAL A 234 -42.00 -1.10 7.80
CA VAL A 234 -42.58 -2.26 7.09
C VAL A 234 -43.93 -2.67 7.70
N VAL A 235 -44.05 -2.70 9.03
CA VAL A 235 -45.32 -3.02 9.69
C VAL A 235 -46.42 -1.99 9.36
N VAL A 236 -46.09 -0.70 9.32
CA VAL A 236 -47.06 0.36 8.97
C VAL A 236 -47.43 0.29 7.49
N GLU A 237 -46.47 0.02 6.60
CA GLU A 237 -46.72 -0.19 5.16
C GLU A 237 -47.64 -1.39 4.92
N GLU A 238 -47.41 -2.50 5.62
CA GLU A 238 -48.29 -3.67 5.57
C GLU A 238 -49.71 -3.36 6.07
N GLN A 239 -49.83 -2.55 7.12
CA GLN A 239 -51.14 -2.08 7.61
C GLN A 239 -51.86 -1.22 6.57
N ILE A 240 -51.16 -0.27 5.94
CA ILE A 240 -51.72 0.58 4.88
C ILE A 240 -52.17 -0.28 3.69
N ALA A 241 -51.36 -1.25 3.27
CA ALA A 241 -51.66 -2.13 2.15
C ALA A 241 -52.85 -3.07 2.42
N ALA A 242 -53.14 -3.38 3.69
CA ALA A 242 -54.26 -4.22 4.10
C ALA A 242 -55.60 -3.48 4.22
N LEU A 243 -55.61 -2.14 4.24
CA LEU A 243 -56.83 -1.34 4.33
C LEU A 243 -57.60 -1.34 3.00
N GLU A 244 -58.94 -1.31 3.09
CA GLU A 244 -59.78 -1.12 1.90
C GLU A 244 -59.67 0.33 1.40
N GLU A 245 -59.78 0.60 0.09
CA GLU A 245 -59.66 1.96 -0.52
C GLU A 245 -60.59 3.03 0.09
N THR A 246 -61.62 2.62 0.85
CA THR A 246 -62.58 3.51 1.51
C THR A 246 -62.24 3.84 2.97
N GLU A 247 -61.23 3.20 3.56
CA GLU A 247 -60.81 3.43 4.94
C GLU A 247 -59.85 4.62 5.06
N ASP A 248 -59.91 5.33 6.18
CA ASP A 248 -59.09 6.53 6.43
C ASP A 248 -57.64 6.13 6.77
N GLN A 249 -56.73 6.39 5.84
CA GLN A 249 -55.30 6.08 5.97
C GLN A 249 -54.49 7.24 6.57
N THR A 250 -55.12 8.38 6.87
CA THR A 250 -54.42 9.63 7.21
C THR A 250 -53.49 9.49 8.43
N GLU A 251 -53.92 8.76 9.46
CA GLU A 251 -53.13 8.55 10.68
C GLU A 251 -51.92 7.63 10.45
N LEU A 252 -52.09 6.59 9.63
CA LEU A 252 -51.00 5.67 9.28
C LEU A 252 -49.96 6.34 8.37
N LEU A 253 -50.41 7.13 7.38
CA LEU A 253 -49.50 7.92 6.54
C LEU A 253 -48.71 8.94 7.36
N ALA A 254 -49.35 9.64 8.31
CA ALA A 254 -48.64 10.55 9.21
C ALA A 254 -47.63 9.82 10.10
N THR A 255 -47.95 8.59 10.54
CA THR A 255 -47.03 7.75 11.31
C THR A 255 -45.85 7.27 10.46
N LEU A 256 -46.11 6.87 9.21
CA LEU A 256 -45.08 6.47 8.25
C LEU A 256 -44.13 7.63 7.93
N ASP A 257 -44.67 8.84 7.71
CA ASP A 257 -43.87 10.05 7.48
C ASP A 257 -42.97 10.37 8.68
N ASP A 258 -43.50 10.26 9.91
CA ASP A 258 -42.72 10.48 11.13
C ASP A 258 -41.62 9.42 11.32
N LEU A 259 -41.92 8.14 11.11
CA LEU A 259 -40.93 7.06 11.17
C LEU A 259 -39.83 7.21 10.11
N ASN A 260 -40.19 7.57 8.87
CA ASN A 260 -39.22 7.84 7.82
C ASN A 260 -38.34 9.05 8.16
N ALA A 261 -38.91 10.12 8.71
CA ALA A 261 -38.13 11.27 9.15
C ALA A 261 -37.16 10.91 10.29
N GLN A 262 -37.57 10.05 11.23
CA GLN A 262 -36.70 9.53 12.29
C GLN A 262 -35.57 8.66 11.71
N LEU A 263 -35.88 7.79 10.74
CA LEU A 263 -34.89 6.93 10.09
C LEU A 263 -33.81 7.76 9.37
N VAL A 264 -34.23 8.74 8.57
CA VAL A 264 -33.30 9.63 7.86
C VAL A 264 -32.42 10.41 8.85
N ALA A 265 -33.01 11.00 9.89
CA ALA A 265 -32.24 11.72 10.89
C ALA A 265 -31.21 10.84 11.61
N LEU A 266 -31.57 9.59 11.90
CA LEU A 266 -30.68 8.63 12.54
C LEU A 266 -29.55 8.17 11.60
N GLN A 267 -29.84 7.96 10.32
CA GLN A 267 -28.85 7.65 9.29
C GLN A 267 -27.87 8.81 9.10
N ASP A 268 -28.36 10.05 9.04
CA ASP A 268 -27.52 11.25 8.94
C ASP A 268 -26.60 11.40 10.16
N GLU A 269 -27.11 11.16 11.37
CA GLU A 269 -26.30 11.16 12.59
C GLU A 269 -25.22 10.09 12.55
N PHE A 270 -25.58 8.86 12.18
CA PHE A 270 -24.63 7.76 12.05
C PHE A 270 -23.54 8.05 11.02
N HIS A 271 -23.89 8.52 9.83
CA HIS A 271 -22.93 8.90 8.80
C HIS A 271 -22.03 10.06 9.26
N GLY A 272 -22.56 11.03 9.99
CA GLY A 272 -21.80 12.12 10.59
C GLY A 272 -20.79 11.64 11.62
N GLU A 273 -21.17 10.73 12.50
CA GLU A 273 -20.28 10.15 13.51
C GLU A 273 -19.16 9.30 12.88
N VAL A 274 -19.48 8.52 11.85
CA VAL A 274 -18.46 7.76 11.08
C VAL A 274 -17.54 8.71 10.31
N ALA A 275 -18.05 9.81 9.75
CA ALA A 275 -17.22 10.84 9.12
C ALA A 275 -16.26 11.49 10.12
N ALA A 276 -16.73 11.85 11.31
CA ALA A 276 -15.87 12.43 12.36
C ALA A 276 -14.77 11.45 12.82
N LEU A 277 -15.11 10.16 12.95
CA LEU A 277 -14.13 9.12 13.28
C LEU A 277 -13.05 8.98 12.19
N ARG A 278 -13.44 9.06 10.91
CA ARG A 278 -12.50 9.09 9.78
C ARG A 278 -11.58 10.31 9.85
N GLU A 279 -12.13 11.50 10.07
CA GLU A 279 -11.35 12.74 10.18
C GLU A 279 -10.32 12.66 11.34
N GLN A 280 -10.72 12.08 12.47
CA GLN A 280 -9.81 11.88 13.61
C GLN A 280 -8.67 10.91 13.24
N PHE A 281 -9.00 9.76 12.63
CA PHE A 281 -8.00 8.80 12.20
C PHE A 281 -7.02 9.41 11.19
N GLN A 282 -7.53 10.16 10.20
CA GLN A 282 -6.72 10.91 9.23
C GLN A 282 -5.78 11.90 9.92
N ALA A 283 -6.29 12.67 10.89
CA ALA A 283 -5.48 13.62 11.63
C ALA A 283 -4.35 12.93 12.42
N GLU A 284 -4.65 11.86 13.16
CA GLU A 284 -3.66 11.11 13.94
C GLU A 284 -2.61 10.46 13.03
N ARG A 285 -3.05 9.87 11.93
CA ARG A 285 -2.17 9.29 10.91
C ARG A 285 -1.29 10.35 10.26
N SER A 286 -1.83 11.50 9.88
CA SER A 286 -1.05 12.58 9.24
C SER A 286 0.06 13.08 10.16
N VAL A 287 -0.18 13.15 11.47
CA VAL A 287 0.85 13.48 12.46
C VAL A 287 1.95 12.43 12.44
N TYR A 288 1.58 11.14 12.42
CA TYR A 288 2.54 10.04 12.36
C TYR A 288 3.34 10.04 11.06
N GLN A 289 2.67 10.18 9.91
CA GLN A 289 3.33 10.26 8.60
C GLN A 289 4.31 11.43 8.54
N ASN A 290 3.93 12.59 9.07
CA ASN A 290 4.82 13.76 9.13
C ASN A 290 6.03 13.51 10.05
N GLN A 291 5.84 12.85 11.20
CA GLN A 291 6.94 12.47 12.08
C GLN A 291 7.90 11.49 11.38
N PHE A 292 7.36 10.44 10.78
CA PHE A 292 8.15 9.43 10.09
C PHE A 292 8.86 9.99 8.85
N ALA A 293 8.20 10.88 8.09
CA ALA A 293 8.80 11.61 6.99
C ALA A 293 9.96 12.50 7.45
N GLN A 294 9.81 13.20 8.57
CA GLN A 294 10.90 13.99 9.17
C GLN A 294 12.06 13.12 9.63
N GLU A 295 11.79 11.98 10.27
CA GLU A 295 12.82 11.02 10.68
C GLU A 295 13.57 10.45 9.47
N ARG A 296 12.84 10.02 8.43
CA ARG A 296 13.44 9.55 7.17
C ARG A 296 14.27 10.64 6.49
N GLN A 297 13.78 11.88 6.44
CA GLN A 297 14.55 13.00 5.88
C GLN A 297 15.86 13.21 6.65
N GLN A 298 15.82 13.18 7.99
CA GLN A 298 17.03 13.29 8.81
C GLN A 298 18.01 12.14 8.55
N ARG A 299 17.52 10.89 8.42
CA ARG A 299 18.38 9.75 8.10
C ARG A 299 19.01 9.87 6.71
N ARG A 300 18.26 10.33 5.70
CA ARG A 300 18.80 10.63 4.36
C ARG A 300 19.89 11.68 4.38
N GLU A 301 19.66 12.79 5.08
CA GLU A 301 20.65 13.85 5.21
C GLU A 301 21.94 13.32 5.87
N GLN A 302 21.80 12.53 6.96
CA GLN A 302 22.94 11.90 7.61
C GLN A 302 23.69 10.92 6.70
N HIS A 303 22.96 10.10 5.93
CA HIS A 303 23.56 9.14 5.00
C HIS A 303 24.31 9.86 3.88
N GLN A 304 23.72 10.91 3.30
CA GLN A 304 24.35 11.73 2.28
C GLN A 304 25.62 12.42 2.80
N GLU A 305 25.59 12.94 4.02
CA GLU A 305 26.78 13.52 4.66
C GLU A 305 27.89 12.49 4.85
N GLN A 306 27.56 11.27 5.29
CA GLN A 306 28.54 10.18 5.45
C GLN A 306 29.17 9.78 4.12
N VAL A 307 28.36 9.67 3.06
CA VAL A 307 28.85 9.36 1.71
C VAL A 307 29.80 10.46 1.22
N ASN A 308 29.43 11.74 1.39
CA ASN A 308 30.25 12.87 0.99
C ASN A 308 31.58 12.92 1.77
N GLN A 309 31.55 12.66 3.09
CA GLN A 309 32.76 12.59 3.92
C GLN A 309 33.68 11.46 3.47
N PHE A 310 33.13 10.27 3.22
CA PHE A 310 33.88 9.14 2.71
C PHE A 310 34.53 9.44 1.36
N GLN A 311 33.82 10.10 0.44
CA GLN A 311 34.37 10.52 -0.85
C GLN A 311 35.55 11.49 -0.69
N GLN A 312 35.43 12.50 0.19
CA GLN A 312 36.53 13.42 0.49
C GLN A 312 37.75 12.70 1.09
N GLU A 313 37.54 11.78 2.04
CA GLU A 313 38.62 10.98 2.61
C GLU A 313 39.33 10.11 1.57
N MET A 314 38.58 9.60 0.59
CA MET A 314 39.09 8.81 -0.53
C MET A 314 39.92 9.66 -1.49
N GLU A 315 39.45 10.87 -1.85
CA GLU A 315 40.19 11.84 -2.67
C GLU A 315 41.51 12.23 -1.98
N ASP A 316 41.44 12.64 -0.71
CA ASP A 316 42.60 12.94 0.11
C ASP A 316 43.59 11.77 0.19
N ARG A 317 43.07 10.53 0.24
CA ARG A 317 43.92 9.33 0.26
C ARG A 317 44.57 9.10 -1.09
N CYS A 318 43.87 9.31 -2.20
CA CYS A 318 44.42 9.23 -3.55
C CYS A 318 45.52 10.27 -3.75
N ASP A 319 45.29 11.53 -3.38
CA ASP A 319 46.27 12.62 -3.48
C ASP A 319 47.53 12.31 -2.67
N ARG A 320 47.37 11.89 -1.40
CA ARG A 320 48.51 11.46 -0.56
C ARG A 320 49.26 10.26 -1.15
N MET A 321 48.56 9.38 -1.87
CA MET A 321 49.18 8.22 -2.50
C MET A 321 49.93 8.62 -3.78
N GLN A 322 49.41 9.58 -4.52
CA GLN A 322 50.06 10.21 -5.67
C GLN A 322 51.34 10.94 -5.26
N ASP A 323 51.28 11.78 -4.22
CA ASP A 323 52.46 12.47 -3.67
C ASP A 323 53.56 11.49 -3.25
N ARG A 324 53.17 10.37 -2.61
CA ARG A 324 54.11 9.32 -2.20
C ARG A 324 54.72 8.57 -3.39
N VAL A 325 53.94 8.36 -4.46
CA VAL A 325 54.44 7.73 -5.69
C VAL A 325 55.42 8.67 -6.38
N ASP A 326 55.12 9.96 -6.46
CA ASP A 326 55.99 10.97 -7.05
C ASP A 326 57.29 11.15 -6.25
N GLU A 327 57.23 11.16 -4.91
CA GLU A 327 58.41 11.19 -4.03
C GLU A 327 59.28 9.93 -4.22
N PHE A 328 58.65 8.75 -4.34
CA PHE A 328 59.36 7.50 -4.58
C PHE A 328 60.03 7.47 -5.96
N GLN A 329 59.35 7.94 -7.00
CA GLN A 329 59.90 8.03 -8.36
C GLN A 329 60.97 9.12 -8.49
N GLY A 330 60.83 10.24 -7.76
CA GLY A 330 61.85 11.28 -7.64
C GLY A 330 63.14 10.79 -6.97
N ASN A 331 63.04 10.05 -5.87
CA ASN A 331 64.18 9.42 -5.20
C ASN A 331 64.84 8.30 -6.03
N ALA A 332 64.08 7.60 -6.88
CA ALA A 332 64.63 6.60 -7.81
C ALA A 332 65.47 7.24 -8.92
N ASN A 333 65.12 8.45 -9.38
CA ASN A 333 65.91 9.20 -10.36
C ASN A 333 67.19 9.81 -9.76
N ASP A 334 67.20 10.14 -8.46
CA ASP A 334 68.38 10.71 -7.81
C ASP A 334 69.45 9.64 -7.50
N ASN A 335 69.02 8.42 -7.15
CA ASN A 335 69.92 7.27 -6.91
C ASN A 335 70.50 6.62 -8.20
N GLY A 336 70.04 7.02 -9.38
CA GLY A 336 70.55 6.52 -10.67
C GLY A 336 71.79 7.23 -11.21
N SER A 337 72.22 8.34 -10.60
CA SER A 337 73.24 9.24 -11.16
C SER A 337 74.66 9.08 -10.60
N THR A 338 74.89 8.21 -9.61
CA THR A 338 76.19 8.10 -8.90
C THR A 338 77.02 6.84 -9.18
N SER A 339 76.77 6.10 -10.26
CA SER A 339 77.60 4.95 -10.65
C SER A 339 77.94 4.92 -12.14
N SER A 340 78.84 5.79 -12.59
CA SER A 340 79.76 5.51 -13.70
C SER A 340 80.84 6.59 -13.84
N ASN A 341 81.97 6.42 -13.16
CA ASN A 341 83.31 6.53 -13.76
C ASN A 341 84.41 6.29 -12.71
N LYS A 342 84.85 5.04 -12.62
CA LYS A 342 86.23 4.70 -12.29
C LYS A 342 86.79 3.91 -13.47
N SER A 343 87.64 4.54 -14.27
CA SER A 343 88.88 3.93 -14.74
C SER A 343 89.84 4.98 -15.28
#